data_AF-A0A2S3U5G2-F1
#
_entry.id   AF-A0A2S3U5G2-F1
#
_cell.length_a   1.000
_cell.length_b   1.000
_cell.length_c   1.000
_cell.angle_alpha   90.00
_cell.angle_beta   90.00
_cell.angle_gamma   90.00
#
_symmetry.space_group_name_H-M   'P 1'
#
loop_
_entity.id
_entity.type
_entity.pdbx_description
1 polymer ?
#
loop_
_entity_poly.entity_id
_entity_poly.type
_entity_poly.pdbx_seq_one_letter_code
_entity_poly.pdbx_strand_id
1 'polypeptide(L)'
;MAGGNVRTGSTITVTMSRGSDNNVTTPQNFYVKLTVPYKALSATTAQANDVKIYLYDDTHMIETVYRDIAIMRSTKISLPFQLTGNTKGHYRIVRNGVTIMEKKNITSKNATK
;
A
#
# COMPACT_ATOMS: atom_id res chain seq x y z
N MET A 1 -0.38 -13.14 47.69
CA MET A 1 0.81 -12.55 47.02
C MET A 1 0.82 -12.97 45.57
N ALA A 2 1.14 -12.01 44.70
CA ALA A 2 1.59 -12.02 43.29
C ALA A 2 1.29 -13.20 42.34
N GLY A 3 0.86 -12.85 41.11
CA GLY A 3 0.88 -13.76 39.95
C GLY A 3 0.31 -13.15 38.67
N GLY A 4 0.62 -11.89 38.34
CA GLY A 4 0.19 -11.26 37.11
C GLY A 4 0.96 -11.80 35.90
N ASN A 5 0.28 -12.53 35.01
CA ASN A 5 0.82 -12.93 33.72
C ASN A 5 0.60 -11.79 32.71
N VAL A 6 1.66 -11.10 32.31
CA VAL A 6 1.62 -10.15 31.18
C VAL A 6 1.93 -10.90 29.89
N ARG A 7 0.94 -10.98 29.00
CA ARG A 7 1.15 -11.41 27.61
C ARG A 7 1.61 -10.19 26.80
N THR A 8 2.89 -10.17 26.45
CA THR A 8 3.43 -9.18 25.51
C THR A 8 2.84 -9.45 24.12
N GLY A 9 2.35 -8.42 23.45
CA GLY A 9 1.72 -8.55 22.14
C GLY A 9 0.73 -7.45 21.77
N SER A 10 0.78 -6.29 22.43
CA SER A 10 -0.01 -5.13 22.01
C SER A 10 0.77 -4.33 20.99
N THR A 11 0.61 -4.67 19.71
CA THR A 11 0.99 -3.75 18.63
C THR A 11 0.23 -2.45 18.84
N ILE A 12 0.98 -1.36 18.99
CA ILE A 12 0.49 -0.02 19.25
C ILE A 12 -0.46 0.41 18.12
N THR A 13 -1.75 0.56 18.43
CA THR A 13 -2.69 1.30 17.58
C THR A 13 -2.41 2.79 17.77
N VAL A 14 -1.62 3.40 16.89
CA VAL A 14 -1.47 4.86 16.86
C VAL A 14 -2.73 5.48 16.25
N THR A 15 -3.70 5.79 17.11
CA THR A 15 -4.77 6.73 16.79
C THR A 15 -4.22 8.14 16.99
N MET A 16 -3.74 8.77 15.91
CA MET A 16 -3.42 10.20 15.92
C MET A 16 -4.63 10.97 15.40
N SER A 17 -5.51 11.34 16.33
CA SER A 17 -6.42 12.46 16.17
C SER A 17 -5.74 13.69 16.78
N ARG A 18 -5.76 14.83 16.07
CA ARG A 18 -5.92 16.19 16.64
C ARG A 18 -5.77 17.25 15.55
N GLY A 19 -6.84 18.05 15.41
CA GLY A 19 -6.77 19.51 15.25
C GLY A 19 -6.35 20.07 13.90
N SER A 20 -7.09 21.06 13.42
CA SER A 20 -6.81 21.83 12.21
C SER A 20 -5.47 22.56 12.29
N ASP A 21 -4.42 21.99 11.71
CA ASP A 21 -3.23 22.73 11.30
C ASP A 21 -3.08 22.59 9.78
N ASN A 22 -3.26 23.70 9.07
CA ASN A 22 -3.24 23.78 7.60
C ASN A 22 -1.81 23.71 7.02
N ASN A 23 -0.86 23.18 7.79
CA ASN A 23 0.52 22.93 7.38
C ASN A 23 1.03 21.69 8.12
N VAL A 24 0.60 20.51 7.68
CA VAL A 24 0.98 19.23 8.29
C VAL A 24 2.46 18.96 7.98
N THR A 25 3.39 19.46 8.79
CA THR A 25 4.84 19.20 8.61
C THR A 25 5.25 17.80 9.11
N THR A 26 4.34 17.10 9.79
CA THR A 26 4.58 15.74 10.29
C THR A 26 4.26 14.71 9.20
N PRO A 27 5.21 13.80 8.86
CA PRO A 27 4.94 12.71 7.94
C PRO A 27 3.76 11.85 8.41
N GLN A 28 2.81 11.58 7.51
CA GLN A 28 1.68 10.70 7.76
C GLN A 28 1.89 9.35 7.09
N ASN A 29 1.89 8.29 7.90
CA ASN A 29 2.07 6.92 7.43
C ASN A 29 0.74 6.20 7.41
N PHE A 30 0.39 5.60 6.27
CA PHE A 30 -0.85 4.85 6.12
C PHE A 30 -0.74 3.78 5.04
N TYR A 31 -1.72 2.87 5.03
CA TYR A 31 -1.72 1.72 4.12
C TYR A 31 -2.93 1.75 3.20
N VAL A 32 -2.70 1.60 1.90
CA VAL A 32 -3.76 1.38 0.91
C VAL A 32 -3.85 -0.12 0.63
N LYS A 33 -4.97 -0.75 0.98
CA LYS A 33 -5.23 -2.17 0.70
C LYS A 33 -5.90 -2.30 -0.66
N LEU A 34 -5.40 -3.19 -1.51
CA LEU A 34 -5.99 -3.44 -2.84
C LEU A 34 -5.84 -4.91 -3.23
N THR A 35 -6.70 -5.37 -4.14
CA THR A 35 -6.63 -6.72 -4.71
C THR A 35 -6.10 -6.64 -6.12
N VAL A 36 -4.93 -7.23 -6.37
CA VAL A 36 -4.39 -7.40 -7.71
C VAL A 36 -5.06 -8.60 -8.37
N PRO A 37 -5.83 -8.42 -9.46
CA PRO A 37 -6.49 -9.52 -10.13
C PRO A 37 -5.46 -10.38 -10.91
N TYR A 38 -5.54 -11.69 -10.73
CA TYR A 38 -4.85 -12.64 -11.59
C TYR A 38 -5.59 -12.77 -12.93
N LYS A 39 -4.84 -12.96 -14.02
CA LYS A 39 -5.41 -13.28 -15.34
C LYS A 39 -4.67 -14.48 -15.93
N ALA A 40 -5.38 -15.59 -16.11
CA ALA A 40 -4.84 -16.73 -16.84
C ALA A 40 -4.62 -16.37 -18.32
N LEU A 41 -3.63 -16.99 -18.96
CA LEU A 41 -3.36 -16.80 -20.39
C LEU A 41 -4.47 -17.43 -21.24
N SER A 42 -4.99 -18.58 -20.83
CA SER A 42 -6.12 -19.29 -21.43
C SER A 42 -6.88 -20.09 -20.36
N ALA A 43 -8.01 -20.70 -20.73
CA ALA A 43 -8.80 -21.53 -19.81
C ALA A 43 -8.04 -22.78 -19.31
N THR A 44 -7.02 -23.23 -20.04
CA THR A 44 -6.27 -24.46 -19.75
C THR A 44 -4.81 -24.20 -19.37
N THR A 45 -4.30 -22.99 -19.57
CA THR A 45 -2.91 -22.62 -19.27
C THR A 45 -2.84 -21.66 -18.09
N ALA A 46 -2.45 -22.19 -16.92
CA ALA A 46 -2.08 -21.38 -15.78
C ALA A 46 -0.63 -20.89 -15.92
N GLN A 47 -0.43 -19.58 -15.91
CA GLN A 47 0.89 -18.95 -15.96
C GLN A 47 0.96 -17.87 -14.88
N ALA A 48 2.08 -17.81 -14.16
CA ALA A 48 2.31 -16.73 -13.21
C ALA A 48 2.24 -15.38 -13.92
N ASN A 49 1.52 -14.44 -13.31
CA ASN A 49 1.47 -13.06 -13.75
C ASN A 49 2.61 -12.31 -13.09
N ASP A 50 3.46 -11.68 -13.88
CA ASP A 50 4.50 -10.75 -13.44
C ASP A 50 3.83 -9.43 -13.05
N VAL A 51 3.98 -8.99 -11.82
CA VAL A 51 3.32 -7.79 -11.29
C VAL A 51 4.36 -6.83 -10.71
N LYS A 52 4.53 -5.69 -11.39
CA LYS A 52 5.37 -4.58 -10.95
C LYS A 52 4.51 -3.50 -10.33
N ILE A 53 4.86 -3.13 -9.12
CA ILE A 53 4.20 -2.11 -8.32
C ILE A 53 5.15 -0.92 -8.25
N TYR A 54 4.65 0.24 -8.63
CA TYR A 54 5.33 1.52 -8.54
C TYR A 54 4.61 2.38 -7.50
N LEU A 55 5.41 3.10 -6.73
CA LEU A 55 4.94 3.94 -5.64
C LEU A 55 5.60 5.31 -5.74
N TYR A 56 4.81 6.35 -5.51
CA TYR A 56 5.28 7.71 -5.38
C TYR A 56 4.72 8.28 -4.09
N ASP A 57 5.62 8.69 -3.23
CA ASP A 57 5.38 9.32 -1.94
C ASP A 57 6.63 10.12 -1.56
N ASP A 58 6.81 10.51 -0.30
CA ASP A 58 7.98 11.31 0.10
C ASP A 58 9.32 10.57 -0.03
N THR A 59 9.30 9.24 -0.11
CA THR A 59 10.48 8.36 -0.08
C THR A 59 10.64 7.51 -1.34
N HIS A 60 9.65 7.49 -2.23
CA HIS A 60 9.63 6.67 -3.44
C HIS A 60 9.31 7.50 -4.67
N MET A 61 9.87 7.10 -5.82
CA MET A 61 9.64 7.72 -7.11
C MET A 61 8.85 6.79 -8.05
N ILE A 62 7.90 7.35 -8.81
CA ILE A 62 7.00 6.56 -9.66
C ILE A 62 7.71 5.79 -10.78
N GLU A 63 8.92 6.20 -11.13
CA GLU A 63 9.75 5.61 -12.18
C GLU A 63 10.47 4.35 -11.68
N THR A 64 10.65 4.22 -10.37
CA THR A 64 11.32 3.09 -9.73
C THR A 64 10.33 2.01 -9.35
N VAL A 65 10.67 0.75 -9.64
CA VAL A 65 9.88 -0.39 -9.17
C VAL A 65 10.03 -0.49 -7.66
N TYR A 66 8.92 -0.30 -6.94
CA TYR A 66 8.87 -0.47 -5.49
C TYR A 66 8.85 -1.95 -5.11
N ARG A 67 8.08 -2.76 -5.85
CA ARG A 67 7.96 -4.19 -5.60
C ARG A 67 7.66 -4.96 -6.89
N ASP A 68 8.32 -6.10 -7.05
CA ASP A 68 8.07 -7.05 -8.13
C ASP A 68 7.61 -8.38 -7.52
N ILE A 69 6.47 -8.94 -7.97
CA ILE A 69 5.92 -10.20 -7.49
C ILE A 69 5.34 -11.02 -8.63
N ALA A 70 5.49 -12.35 -8.53
CA ALA A 70 4.77 -13.30 -9.36
C ALA A 70 3.48 -13.76 -8.65
N ILE A 71 2.32 -13.66 -9.31
CA ILE A 71 1.04 -14.14 -8.74
C ILE A 71 0.42 -15.25 -9.60
N MET A 72 -0.08 -16.30 -8.95
CA MET A 72 -0.85 -17.39 -9.60
C MET A 72 -2.34 -17.35 -9.26
N ARG A 73 -2.76 -16.37 -8.45
CA ARG A 73 -4.14 -16.09 -8.05
C ARG A 73 -4.28 -14.63 -7.64
N SER A 74 -5.51 -14.13 -7.63
CA SER A 74 -5.77 -12.76 -7.20
C SER A 74 -5.23 -12.55 -5.79
N THR A 75 -4.42 -11.51 -5.62
CA THR A 75 -3.59 -11.33 -4.41
C THR A 75 -3.89 -9.99 -3.77
N LYS A 76 -4.20 -10.00 -2.47
CA LYS A 76 -4.36 -8.77 -1.69
C LYS A 76 -2.98 -8.23 -1.32
N ILE A 77 -2.75 -6.96 -1.57
CA ILE A 77 -1.53 -6.27 -1.18
C ILE A 77 -1.86 -5.04 -0.34
N SER A 78 -0.86 -4.59 0.41
CA SER A 78 -0.92 -3.37 1.19
C SER A 78 0.25 -2.48 0.79
N LEU A 79 -0.07 -1.29 0.27
CA LEU A 79 0.92 -0.30 -0.14
C LEU A 79 1.14 0.68 1.02
N PRO A 80 2.33 0.71 1.63
CA PRO A 80 2.67 1.74 2.60
C PRO A 80 2.87 3.07 1.86
N PHE A 81 2.29 4.14 2.38
CA PHE A 81 2.54 5.50 1.93
C PHE A 81 3.05 6.33 3.10
N GLN A 82 4.05 7.17 2.83
CA GLN A 82 4.48 8.25 3.70
C GLN A 82 4.31 9.58 2.97
N LEU A 83 3.42 10.45 3.45
CA LEU A 83 3.17 11.77 2.85
C LEU A 83 3.25 12.87 3.90
N THR A 84 3.95 13.95 3.59
CA THR A 84 4.11 15.13 4.43
C THR A 84 3.37 16.31 3.80
N GLY A 85 2.63 17.05 4.60
CA GLY A 85 1.91 18.24 4.17
C GLY A 85 0.81 17.92 3.17
N ASN A 86 0.79 18.69 2.09
CA ASN A 86 -0.21 18.56 1.04
C ASN A 86 0.30 17.69 -0.13
N THR A 87 1.40 16.94 0.05
CA THR A 87 1.86 16.00 -0.97
C THR A 87 0.81 14.92 -1.21
N LYS A 88 0.72 14.50 -2.47
CA LYS A 88 -0.22 13.49 -2.91
C LYS A 88 0.56 12.32 -3.45
N GLY A 89 0.26 11.14 -2.91
CA GLY A 89 0.86 9.92 -3.38
C GLY A 89 0.31 9.48 -4.73
N HIS A 90 0.99 8.53 -5.34
CA HIS A 90 0.56 7.87 -6.56
C HIS A 90 1.03 6.41 -6.54
N TYR A 91 0.19 5.49 -6.98
CA TYR A 91 0.63 4.14 -7.32
C TYR A 91 0.27 3.78 -8.75
N ARG A 92 1.07 2.89 -9.33
CA ARG A 92 0.79 2.23 -10.61
C ARG A 92 1.10 0.75 -10.47
N ILE A 93 0.20 -0.10 -10.92
CA ILE A 93 0.36 -1.55 -10.93
C ILE A 93 0.34 -2.01 -12.37
N VAL A 94 1.45 -2.61 -12.79
CA VAL A 94 1.67 -3.14 -14.12
C VAL A 94 1.70 -4.66 -14.02
N ARG A 95 0.87 -5.35 -14.79
CA ARG A 95 0.79 -6.80 -14.84
C ARG A 95 1.12 -7.27 -16.25
N ASN A 96 2.15 -8.11 -16.39
CA ASN A 96 2.67 -8.59 -17.68
C ASN A 96 2.91 -7.43 -18.66
N GLY A 97 3.52 -6.34 -18.17
CA GLY A 97 3.78 -5.14 -18.98
C GLY A 97 2.60 -4.19 -19.19
N VAL A 98 1.38 -4.53 -18.76
CA VAL A 98 0.18 -3.69 -18.95
C VAL A 98 -0.25 -3.05 -17.63
N THR A 99 -0.43 -1.72 -17.60
CA THR A 99 -1.03 -1.03 -16.44
C THR A 99 -2.46 -1.50 -16.22
N ILE A 100 -2.73 -2.08 -15.05
CA ILE A 100 -4.06 -2.59 -14.69
C ILE A 100 -4.74 -1.76 -13.60
N MET A 101 -3.98 -1.02 -12.80
CA MET A 101 -4.50 -0.07 -11.80
C MET A 101 -3.53 1.10 -11.67
N GLU A 102 -4.06 2.31 -11.61
CA GLU A 102 -3.29 3.52 -11.39
C GLU A 102 -4.16 4.52 -10.65
N LYS A 103 -3.60 5.22 -9.67
CA LYS A 103 -4.30 6.30 -8.97
C LYS A 103 -3.35 7.40 -8.55
N LYS A 104 -3.48 8.54 -9.20
CA LYS A 104 -2.85 9.82 -8.84
C LYS A 104 -3.77 10.50 -7.84
N ASN A 105 -3.27 11.13 -6.77
CA ASN A 105 -4.04 11.69 -5.64
C ASN A 105 -4.32 10.73 -4.47
N ILE A 106 -3.35 9.91 -4.08
CA ILE A 106 -3.42 9.14 -2.83
C ILE A 106 -3.19 10.06 -1.64
N THR A 107 -4.05 9.93 -0.64
CA THR A 107 -3.95 10.59 0.66
C THR A 107 -4.35 9.60 1.75
N SER A 108 -4.18 9.96 3.02
CA SER A 108 -4.63 9.13 4.15
C SER A 108 -6.13 8.81 4.16
N LYS A 109 -6.95 9.58 3.44
CA LYS A 109 -8.38 9.24 3.22
C LYS A 109 -8.57 7.97 2.41
N ASN A 110 -7.55 7.54 1.66
CA ASN A 110 -7.54 6.27 0.93
C ASN A 110 -7.09 5.09 1.79
N ALA A 111 -6.66 5.33 3.03
CA ALA A 111 -6.36 4.28 3.97
C ALA A 111 -7.63 3.45 4.23
N THR A 112 -7.55 2.16 3.95
CA THR A 112 -8.66 1.24 4.21
C THR A 112 -8.49 0.71 5.62
N LYS A 113 -9.47 0.98 6.50
CA LYS A 113 -9.51 0.42 7.86
C LYS A 113 -9.44 -1.11 7.82
#